data_AF-A0A225VJV2-F1
#
_entry.id   AF-A0A225VJV2-F1
#
_cell.length_a   1.000
_cell.length_b   1.000
_cell.length_c   1.000
_cell.angle_alpha   90.00
_cell.angle_beta   90.00
_cell.angle_gamma   90.00
#
_symmetry.space_group_name_H-M   'P 1'
#
loop_
_entity.id
_entity.type
_entity.pdbx_description
1 polymer ?
#
loop_
_entity_poly.entity_id
_entity_poly.type
_entity_poly.pdbx_seq_one_letter_code
_entity_poly.pdbx_strand_id
1 'polypeptide(L)'
;MNLSPQGITNILNAGSKEPAAKRGRPKALTARETRQVVRAVSTGDNSASELKTTFNVTCTTRTIQRVLKNVDFLAHSKMDRTFPLTKEHKEVRH
;
A
#
# COMPACT_ATOMS: atom_id res chain seq x y z
N MET A 1 34.89 21.95 -5.00
CA MET A 1 33.42 21.88 -4.83
C MET A 1 32.97 23.17 -4.16
N ASN A 2 32.18 24.01 -4.85
CA ASN A 2 31.67 25.24 -4.25
C ASN A 2 30.36 24.92 -3.51
N LEU A 3 30.43 24.86 -2.18
CA LEU A 3 29.25 24.74 -1.33
C LEU A 3 28.66 26.13 -1.08
N SER A 4 27.33 26.22 -1.03
CA SER A 4 26.64 27.45 -0.63
C SER A 4 27.12 27.91 0.75
N PRO A 5 27.23 29.23 1.01
CA PRO A 5 27.56 29.76 2.34
C PRO A 5 26.71 29.15 3.46
N GLN A 6 25.40 28.94 3.21
CA GLN A 6 24.49 28.25 4.14
C GLN A 6 24.83 26.77 4.34
N GLY A 7 25.34 26.10 3.31
CA GLY A 7 25.80 24.71 3.41
C GLY A 7 27.02 24.59 4.32
N ILE A 8 27.96 25.54 4.20
CA ILE A 8 29.18 25.58 5.02
C ILE A 8 28.82 25.81 6.48
N THR A 9 27.97 26.80 6.80
CA THR A 9 27.56 27.07 8.20
C THR A 9 26.81 25.90 8.83
N ASN A 10 25.93 25.24 8.07
CA ASN A 10 25.23 24.04 8.56
C ASN A 10 26.17 22.89 8.88
N ILE A 11 27.21 22.66 8.05
CA ILE A 11 28.23 21.62 8.30
C ILE A 11 29.07 21.97 9.53
N LEU A 12 29.53 23.22 9.65
CA LEU A 12 30.28 23.69 10.81
C LEU A 12 29.48 23.56 12.11
N ASN A 13 28.17 23.84 12.06
CA ASN A 13 27.27 23.71 13.22
C ASN A 13 26.87 22.27 13.54
N ALA A 14 26.88 21.35 12.57
CA ALA A 14 26.47 19.95 12.78
C ALA A 14 27.51 19.13 13.59
N GLY A 15 28.76 19.57 13.65
CA GLY A 15 29.83 18.86 14.35
C GLY A 15 30.08 17.46 13.80
N SER A 16 30.52 16.51 14.64
CA SER A 16 30.74 15.09 14.28
C SER A 16 29.45 14.24 14.32
N LYS A 17 28.28 14.88 14.42
CA LYS A 17 27.02 14.17 14.59
C LYS A 17 26.51 13.70 13.24
N GLU A 18 26.55 12.39 13.03
CA GLU A 18 25.95 11.79 11.83
C GLU A 18 24.47 12.18 11.72
N PRO A 19 24.02 12.71 10.56
CA PRO A 19 22.64 13.11 10.39
C PRO A 19 21.73 11.89 10.55
N ALA A 20 20.73 12.00 11.43
CA ALA A 20 19.74 10.95 11.60
C ALA A 20 19.09 10.61 10.23
N ALA A 21 19.00 9.32 9.90
CA ALA A 21 18.38 8.87 8.67
C ALA A 21 16.97 9.47 8.55
N LYS A 22 16.68 10.09 7.40
CA LYS A 22 15.38 10.73 7.14
C LYS A 22 14.28 9.69 7.25
N ARG A 23 13.38 9.86 8.22
CA ARG A 23 12.16 9.04 8.31
C ARG A 23 11.28 9.33 7.10
N GLY A 24 10.85 8.28 6.42
CA GLY A 24 9.93 8.39 5.28
C GLY A 24 8.52 8.82 5.68
N ARG A 25 7.65 8.98 4.68
CA ARG A 25 6.22 9.29 4.89
C ARG A 25 5.55 8.22 5.77
N PRO A 26 4.64 8.60 6.70
CA PRO A 26 3.86 7.63 7.46
C PRO A 26 3.06 6.71 6.53
N LYS A 27 2.85 5.47 6.98
CA LYS A 27 2.02 4.49 6.28
C LYS A 27 0.57 4.98 6.26
N ALA A 28 -0.13 4.70 5.16
CA ALA A 28 -1.54 5.06 4.99
C ALA A 28 -2.49 4.26 5.89
N LEU A 29 -2.05 3.11 6.40
CA LEU A 29 -2.76 2.24 7.33
C LEU A 29 -2.03 2.23 8.66
N THR A 30 -2.79 2.35 9.74
CA THR A 30 -2.30 2.11 11.09
C THR A 30 -2.02 0.62 11.31
N ALA A 31 -1.24 0.30 12.36
CA ALA A 31 -0.97 -1.09 12.72
C ALA A 31 -2.25 -1.85 13.12
N ARG A 32 -3.27 -1.16 13.64
CA ARG A 32 -4.57 -1.76 13.99
C ARG A 32 -5.36 -2.13 12.74
N GLU A 33 -5.53 -1.20 11.82
CA GLU A 33 -6.26 -1.45 10.57
C GLU A 33 -5.58 -2.54 9.76
N THR A 34 -4.25 -2.52 9.69
CA THR A 34 -3.48 -3.58 9.02
C THR A 34 -3.81 -4.96 9.59
N ARG A 35 -3.82 -5.10 10.92
CA ARG A 35 -4.17 -6.38 11.57
C ARG A 35 -5.62 -6.80 11.30
N GLN A 36 -6.56 -5.85 11.32
CA GLN A 36 -7.98 -6.14 11.06
C GLN A 36 -8.20 -6.63 9.62
N VAL A 37 -7.61 -5.93 8.65
CA VAL A 37 -7.66 -6.28 7.23
C VAL A 37 -7.05 -7.65 6.99
N VAL A 38 -5.86 -7.93 7.54
CA VAL A 38 -5.18 -9.23 7.38
C VAL A 38 -6.00 -10.37 8.00
N ARG A 39 -6.58 -10.17 9.19
CA ARG A 39 -7.43 -11.18 9.84
C ARG A 39 -8.68 -11.48 9.02
N ALA A 40 -9.37 -10.45 8.53
CA ALA A 40 -10.58 -10.64 7.73
C ALA A 40 -10.33 -11.32 6.38
N VAL A 41 -9.16 -11.07 5.76
CA VAL A 41 -8.74 -11.77 4.54
C VAL A 41 -8.39 -13.22 4.80
N SER A 42 -7.80 -13.51 5.96
CA SER A 42 -7.43 -14.87 6.32
C SER A 42 -8.65 -15.80 6.43
N THR A 43 -9.85 -15.26 6.64
CA THR A 43 -11.11 -16.01 6.59
C THR A 43 -11.47 -16.43 5.16
N GLY A 44 -11.05 -15.68 4.14
CA GLY A 44 -11.27 -15.99 2.72
C GLY A 44 -12.51 -15.35 2.07
N ASP A 45 -13.40 -14.77 2.86
CA ASP A 45 -14.72 -14.32 2.36
C ASP A 45 -14.75 -12.89 1.79
N ASN A 46 -13.64 -12.15 1.85
CA ASN A 46 -13.64 -10.71 1.60
C ASN A 46 -12.69 -10.30 0.47
N SER A 47 -13.21 -9.54 -0.48
CA SER A 47 -12.43 -8.81 -1.47
C SER A 47 -11.81 -7.53 -0.89
N ALA A 48 -10.76 -7.01 -1.53
CA ALA A 48 -10.11 -5.78 -1.08
C ALA A 48 -11.04 -4.55 -1.06
N SER A 49 -12.05 -4.52 -1.94
CA SER A 49 -13.07 -3.47 -1.96
C SER A 49 -14.01 -3.57 -0.75
N GLU A 50 -14.46 -4.77 -0.42
CA GLU A 50 -15.32 -5.01 0.74
C GLU A 50 -14.59 -4.69 2.05
N LEU A 51 -13.31 -5.05 2.17
CA LEU A 51 -12.52 -4.70 3.35
C LEU A 51 -12.42 -3.18 3.56
N LYS A 52 -12.32 -2.42 2.47
CA LYS A 52 -12.28 -0.96 2.55
C LYS A 52 -13.58 -0.43 3.17
N THR A 53 -14.73 -0.94 2.73
CA THR A 53 -16.04 -0.52 3.24
C THR A 53 -16.29 -1.03 4.66
N THR A 54 -15.99 -2.29 4.94
CA THR A 54 -16.22 -2.93 6.25
C THR A 54 -15.41 -2.28 7.36
N PHE A 55 -14.15 -1.93 7.10
CA PHE A 55 -13.28 -1.27 8.09
C PHE A 55 -13.26 0.26 7.96
N ASN A 56 -14.08 0.83 7.07
CA ASN A 56 -14.15 2.27 6.78
C ASN A 56 -12.77 2.93 6.60
N VAL A 57 -11.87 2.25 5.89
CA VAL A 57 -10.50 2.74 5.73
C VAL A 57 -10.48 3.80 4.63
N THR A 58 -9.90 4.96 4.93
CA THR A 58 -9.81 6.09 3.97
C THR A 58 -8.89 5.79 2.78
N CYS A 59 -8.00 4.80 2.89
CA CYS A 59 -7.02 4.48 1.86
C CYS A 59 -7.65 3.88 0.59
N THR A 60 -6.88 3.86 -0.50
CA THR A 60 -7.33 3.27 -1.77
C THR A 60 -7.33 1.75 -1.70
N THR A 61 -8.21 1.10 -2.48
CA THR A 61 -8.24 -0.37 -2.62
C THR A 61 -6.88 -0.94 -3.01
N ARG A 62 -6.13 -0.20 -3.83
CA ARG A 62 -4.76 -0.56 -4.23
C ARG A 62 -3.78 -0.61 -3.06
N THR A 63 -3.98 0.25 -2.07
CA THR A 63 -3.15 0.28 -0.84
C THR A 63 -3.40 -0.98 -0.02
N ILE A 64 -4.66 -1.38 0.15
CA ILE A 64 -5.03 -2.63 0.83
C ILE A 64 -4.40 -3.83 0.13
N GLN A 65 -4.53 -3.92 -1.20
CA GLN A 65 -3.90 -5.00 -1.98
C GLN A 65 -2.38 -5.04 -1.84
N ARG A 66 -1.71 -3.88 -1.82
CA ARG A 66 -0.25 -3.82 -1.60
C ARG A 66 0.14 -4.34 -0.22
N VAL A 67 -0.64 -4.01 0.81
CA VAL A 67 -0.41 -4.54 2.16
C VAL A 67 -0.58 -6.05 2.18
N LEU A 68 -1.67 -6.56 1.60
CA LEU A 68 -1.95 -8.01 1.55
C LEU A 68 -0.91 -8.78 0.74
N LYS A 69 -0.38 -8.19 -0.34
CA LYS A 69 0.68 -8.80 -1.15
C LYS A 69 1.98 -9.03 -0.37
N ASN A 70 2.23 -8.23 0.67
CA ASN A 70 3.43 -8.34 1.49
C ASN A 70 3.25 -9.27 2.71
N VAL A 71 2.16 -10.04 2.77
CA VAL A 71 1.91 -10.99 3.86
C VAL A 71 2.32 -12.38 3.40
N ASP A 72 3.28 -12.98 4.11
CA ASP A 72 3.96 -14.21 3.66
C ASP A 72 3.03 -15.44 3.54
N PHE A 73 1.98 -15.49 4.35
CA PHE A 73 1.06 -16.63 4.42
C PHE A 73 -0.21 -16.46 3.56
N LEU A 74 -0.36 -15.34 2.85
CA LEU A 74 -1.52 -15.10 1.99
C LEU A 74 -1.19 -15.39 0.53
N ALA A 75 -1.92 -16.34 -0.07
CA ALA A 75 -1.87 -16.59 -1.51
C ALA A 75 -2.88 -15.70 -2.25
N HIS A 76 -2.43 -15.02 -3.31
CA HIS A 76 -3.34 -14.29 -4.18
C HIS A 76 -4.16 -15.28 -5.03
N SER A 77 -5.46 -15.35 -4.80
CA SER A 77 -6.40 -16.04 -5.67
C SER A 77 -7.18 -15.03 -6.52
N LYS A 78 -7.34 -15.34 -7.81
CA LYS A 78 -8.20 -14.58 -8.71
C LYS A 78 -9.55 -15.29 -8.78
N MET A 79 -10.63 -14.53 -8.74
CA MET A 79 -11.96 -15.09 -9.00
C MET A 79 -11.99 -15.73 -10.39
N ASP A 80 -12.42 -16.98 -10.47
CA ASP A 80 -12.68 -17.65 -11.73
C ASP A 80 -13.82 -16.93 -12.44
N ARG A 81 -13.52 -16.32 -13.59
CA ARG A 81 -14.52 -15.69 -14.45
C ARG A 81 -15.25 -16.79 -15.20
N THR A 82 -16.21 -17.41 -14.51
CA THR A 82 -16.99 -18.56 -14.98
C THR A 82 -17.83 -18.27 -16.21
N PHE A 83 -18.15 -17.00 -16.50
CA PHE A 83 -18.87 -16.64 -17.72
C PHE A 83 -17.90 -16.39 -18.88
N PRO A 84 -17.92 -17.22 -19.95
CA PRO A 84 -17.13 -16.96 -21.13
C PRO A 84 -17.60 -15.65 -21.79
N LEU A 85 -16.64 -14.85 -22.25
CA LEU A 85 -16.93 -13.63 -22.99
C LEU A 85 -17.56 -14.00 -24.34
N THR A 86 -18.89 -13.92 -24.44
CA THR A 86 -19.65 -14.16 -25.67
C THR A 86 -19.24 -13.18 -26.79
N LYS A 87 -19.57 -13.51 -28.04
CA LYS A 87 -19.28 -12.66 -29.20
C LYS A 87 -19.94 -11.29 -29.06
N GLU A 88 -21.18 -11.26 -28.56
CA GLU A 88 -21.95 -10.04 -28.30
C GLU A 88 -21.21 -9.08 -27.35
N HIS A 89 -20.61 -9.58 -26.26
CA HIS A 89 -19.81 -8.75 -25.35
C HIS A 89 -18.53 -8.17 -25.99
N LYS A 90 -18.01 -8.80 -27.05
CA LYS A 90 -16.81 -8.32 -27.76
C LYS A 90 -17.17 -7.22 -28.75
N GLU A 91 -18.32 -7.32 -29.41
CA GLU A 91 -18.82 -6.34 -30.37
C GLU A 91 -19.15 -4.99 -29.72
N VAL A 92 -19.72 -5.00 -28.51
CA VAL A 92 -20.03 -3.77 -27.74
C VAL A 92 -18.77 -3.04 -27.22
N ARG A 93 -17.62 -3.71 -27.21
CA ARG A 93 -16.37 -3.16 -26.68
C ARG A 93 -15.54 -2.39 -27.72
N HIS A 94 -15.87 -2.56 -29.01
CA HIS A 94 -15.22 -1.90 -30.14
C HIS A 94 -16.06 -0.71 -30.62
#